data_AF-A0A2E5X085-F1
#
_entry.id   AF-A0A2E5X085-F1
#
_cell.length_a   1.000
_cell.length_b   1.000
_cell.length_c   1.000
_cell.angle_alpha   90.00
_cell.angle_beta   90.00
_cell.angle_gamma   90.00
#
_symmetry.space_group_name_H-M   'P 1'
#
loop_
_entity.id
_entity.type
_entity.pdbx_description
1 polymer ?
#
loop_
_entity_poly.entity_id
_entity_poly.type
_entity_poly.pdbx_seq_one_letter_code
_entity_poly.pdbx_strand_id
1 'polypeptide(L)'
;MFLKLFKTSIFIMLALSEALAQAPSLSWSGNLYKKSYEYKRLHKKFSKEVCSGGADQKYYKFLRDYRGSGFYLPLLGNDIDRAAIKSNLSHFKKKIDFIKKTEKQLQSIEKLPTFEEISSPLQESLRKLLNYKKIYSQKLGKGELEKLQKKSNEELNKLKKELDAFFSKVFFLKSYNFPNDHLKNRREFELSKNKDDLKSKKLANKVFFFRKIVEDGTYNKKNGGSDLYLRSTLDTLYLTVKKERNFISENLRYDLEWTLRYIEKLLKRGKQEQVDRLSDWAERTQRNYDFYKDIVKVNNKAKAKKLVKEKNEASIKLKEYVYTKQAQAYKWWMKQPELMRAVYVLETILFNEVGRVDGPDALEREDVAQIVLNRVEHPFYSTLDPDQELVKHLGLSEKDYKDSKWLNTLFRVGEFSFTYHYISSVAKIFCPDMSYVGRALRDKNVKISLKAVNNFRKEFNVLRYFSRVSMLGKIDMSTVWHGYKHFPERPGYEVGTQRNLVRLYLGDKYQYLYSFTDPSGNPFEVVKIGEKIYSVTWVKGRPKFFKYRDPHLFKYFTKK
;
A
#
# COMPACT_ATOMS: atom_id res chain seq x y z
N MET A 1 31.37 -33.93 9.85
CA MET A 1 31.57 -33.18 11.10
C MET A 1 31.26 -31.68 10.92
N PHE A 2 30.04 -31.33 10.51
CA PHE A 2 29.54 -29.93 10.47
C PHE A 2 28.01 -29.94 10.64
N LEU A 3 27.56 -30.77 11.59
CA LEU A 3 26.16 -31.00 11.93
C LEU A 3 25.96 -30.66 13.41
N LYS A 4 26.29 -29.43 13.82
CA LYS A 4 26.04 -28.95 15.20
C LYS A 4 26.02 -27.42 15.42
N LEU A 5 26.06 -26.59 14.36
CA LEU A 5 26.08 -25.12 14.50
C LEU A 5 24.82 -24.38 13.99
N PHE A 6 23.78 -25.09 13.54
CA PHE A 6 22.54 -24.46 13.03
C PHE A 6 21.32 -24.59 13.97
N LYS A 7 21.54 -24.99 15.23
CA LYS A 7 20.51 -25.00 16.28
C LYS A 7 20.56 -23.79 17.24
N THR A 8 21.50 -22.87 17.04
CA THR A 8 21.71 -21.71 17.94
C THR A 8 21.26 -20.36 17.36
N SER A 9 20.60 -20.32 16.20
CA SER A 9 20.00 -19.09 15.64
C SER A 9 18.48 -19.10 15.53
N ILE A 10 17.81 -20.15 16.02
CA ILE A 10 16.33 -20.23 16.08
C ILE A 10 15.80 -20.31 17.53
N PHE A 11 16.69 -20.34 18.53
CA PHE A 11 16.33 -20.42 19.96
C PHE A 11 16.79 -19.21 20.81
N ILE A 12 17.13 -18.07 20.18
CA ILE A 12 17.20 -16.75 20.83
C ILE A 12 16.05 -15.87 20.31
N MET A 13 14.85 -16.46 20.26
CA MET A 13 13.60 -15.80 19.90
C MET A 13 12.49 -16.10 20.93
N LEU A 14 12.88 -16.39 22.18
CA LEU A 14 11.97 -16.67 23.30
C LEU A 14 12.39 -16.02 24.63
N ALA A 15 13.21 -14.98 24.58
CA ALA A 15 13.45 -14.07 25.71
C ALA A 15 13.62 -12.63 25.21
N LEU A 16 12.67 -12.16 24.39
CA LEU A 16 12.46 -10.72 24.27
C LEU A 16 11.36 -10.40 25.26
N SER A 17 11.78 -9.79 26.37
CA SER A 17 10.92 -9.05 27.28
C SER A 17 9.82 -8.34 26.51
N GLU A 18 8.62 -8.29 27.09
CA GLU A 18 7.57 -7.37 26.68
C GLU A 18 8.12 -5.95 26.77
N ALA A 19 8.81 -5.51 25.71
CA ALA A 19 9.22 -4.13 25.56
C ALA A 19 7.94 -3.34 25.27
N LEU A 20 7.23 -2.98 26.35
CA LEU A 20 6.29 -1.88 26.34
C LEU A 20 7.01 -0.69 25.70
N ALA A 21 6.33 0.03 24.81
CA ALA A 21 6.90 1.18 24.13
C ALA A 21 7.37 2.20 25.18
N GLN A 22 8.67 2.27 25.41
CA GLN A 22 9.28 3.27 26.27
C GLN A 22 9.33 4.58 25.49
N ALA A 23 9.11 5.69 26.19
CA ALA A 23 9.29 7.00 25.58
C ALA A 23 10.74 7.11 25.11
N PRO A 24 11.00 7.69 23.93
CA PRO A 24 12.36 7.99 23.52
C PRO A 24 13.05 8.79 24.62
N SER A 25 14.31 8.46 24.91
CA SER A 25 15.11 9.21 25.88
C SER A 25 15.37 10.67 25.44
N LEU A 26 15.09 10.96 24.18
CA LEU A 26 15.25 12.28 23.56
C LEU A 26 14.05 13.19 23.87
N SER A 27 14.33 14.33 24.50
CA SER A 27 13.41 15.47 24.63
C SER A 27 14.14 16.77 24.27
N TRP A 28 13.40 17.85 23.99
CA TRP A 28 14.01 19.15 23.69
C TRP A 28 13.19 20.33 24.21
N SER A 29 13.86 21.45 24.48
CA SER A 29 13.26 22.70 24.95
C SER A 29 13.58 23.89 24.04
N GLY A 30 12.83 24.98 24.21
CA GLY A 30 13.02 26.24 23.49
C GLY A 30 12.02 26.48 22.36
N ASN A 31 12.34 27.43 21.47
CA ASN A 31 11.41 27.88 20.44
C ASN A 31 11.37 26.91 19.23
N LEU A 32 10.18 26.38 18.94
CA LEU A 32 9.90 25.45 17.83
C LEU A 32 10.40 25.98 16.47
N TYR A 33 10.16 27.26 16.18
CA TYR A 33 10.54 27.88 14.91
C TYR A 33 12.05 28.03 14.77
N LYS A 34 12.75 28.37 15.87
CA LYS A 34 14.21 28.41 15.90
C LYS A 34 14.83 27.03 15.61
N LYS A 35 14.30 25.97 16.23
CA LYS A 35 14.72 24.58 15.98
C LYS A 35 14.39 24.11 14.56
N SER A 36 13.22 24.47 14.05
CA SER A 36 12.86 24.21 12.65
C SER A 36 13.82 24.89 11.68
N TYR A 37 14.18 26.15 11.93
CA TYR A 37 15.14 26.88 11.10
C TYR A 37 16.55 26.27 11.15
N GLU A 38 17.01 25.88 12.34
CA GLU A 38 18.27 25.16 12.54
C GLU A 38 18.35 23.90 11.66
N TYR A 39 17.31 23.05 11.72
CA TYR A 39 17.18 21.87 10.87
C TYR A 39 17.21 22.22 9.39
N LYS A 40 16.43 23.22 8.93
CA LYS A 40 16.39 23.60 7.52
C LYS A 40 17.77 24.02 6.99
N ARG A 41 18.56 24.73 7.80
CA ARG A 41 19.92 25.11 7.45
C ARG A 41 20.82 23.89 7.28
N LEU A 42 20.76 22.94 8.21
CA LEU A 42 21.50 21.67 8.13
C LEU A 42 21.04 20.84 6.92
N HIS A 43 19.74 20.67 6.73
CA HIS A 43 19.17 19.93 5.62
C HIS A 43 19.55 20.53 4.25
N LYS A 44 19.64 21.87 4.15
CA LYS A 44 20.14 22.53 2.93
C LYS A 44 21.61 22.23 2.67
N LYS A 45 22.45 22.16 3.72
CA LYS A 45 23.86 21.75 3.60
C LYS A 45 23.97 20.29 3.18
N PHE A 46 23.28 19.40 3.88
CA PHE A 46 23.13 17.98 3.54
C PHE A 46 22.76 17.78 2.07
N SER A 47 21.70 18.44 1.60
CA SER A 47 21.25 18.32 0.22
C SER A 47 22.29 18.80 -0.78
N LYS A 48 23.09 19.82 -0.45
CA LYS A 48 24.16 20.30 -1.34
C LYS A 48 25.34 19.32 -1.40
N GLU A 49 25.71 18.75 -0.26
CA GLU A 49 26.88 17.87 -0.14
C GLU A 49 26.60 16.45 -0.65
N VAL A 50 25.44 15.88 -0.30
CA VAL A 50 25.09 14.48 -0.61
C VAL A 50 24.35 14.35 -1.94
N CYS A 51 23.46 15.30 -2.26
CA CYS A 51 22.80 15.40 -3.57
C CYS A 51 23.49 16.41 -4.48
N SER A 52 24.73 16.11 -4.86
CA SER A 52 25.46 16.90 -5.86
C SER A 52 24.68 17.01 -7.18
N GLY A 53 25.01 18.00 -8.01
CA GLY A 53 24.41 18.17 -9.34
C GLY A 53 24.42 16.85 -10.13
N GLY A 54 23.25 16.44 -10.62
CA GLY A 54 23.07 15.21 -11.39
C GLY A 54 22.95 13.91 -10.59
N ALA A 55 23.01 13.92 -9.25
CA ALA A 55 22.89 12.70 -8.45
C ALA A 55 21.52 12.00 -8.64
N ASP A 56 20.42 12.76 -8.69
CA ASP A 56 19.08 12.21 -8.97
C ASP A 56 18.96 11.73 -10.42
N GLN A 57 19.54 12.45 -11.38
CA GLN A 57 19.57 12.07 -12.80
C GLN A 57 20.32 10.75 -13.02
N LYS A 58 21.47 10.57 -12.35
CA LYS A 58 22.25 9.34 -12.37
C LYS A 58 21.50 8.16 -11.74
N TYR A 59 20.80 8.40 -10.63
CA TYR A 59 19.89 7.39 -10.06
C TYR A 59 18.84 6.94 -11.08
N TYR A 60 18.12 7.89 -11.70
CA TYR A 60 17.08 7.56 -12.67
C TYR A 60 17.62 6.92 -13.95
N LYS A 61 18.87 7.20 -14.35
CA LYS A 61 19.54 6.47 -15.42
C LYS A 61 19.71 4.99 -15.04
N PHE A 62 20.36 4.70 -13.90
CA PHE A 62 20.55 3.33 -13.43
C PHE A 62 19.24 2.59 -13.15
N LEU A 63 18.22 3.29 -12.65
CA LEU A 63 16.91 2.70 -12.45
C LEU A 63 16.25 2.30 -13.79
N ARG A 64 16.44 3.11 -14.84
CA ARG A 64 15.94 2.82 -16.19
C ARG A 64 16.67 1.62 -16.79
N ASP A 65 18.00 1.57 -16.65
CA ASP A 65 18.83 0.44 -17.11
C ASP A 65 18.43 -0.86 -16.38
N TYR A 66 18.22 -0.79 -15.05
CA TYR A 66 17.74 -1.92 -14.25
C TYR A 66 16.35 -2.43 -14.68
N ARG A 67 15.43 -1.51 -14.98
CA ARG A 67 14.09 -1.85 -15.49
C ARG A 67 14.13 -2.41 -16.92
N GLY A 68 15.17 -2.04 -17.68
CA GLY A 68 15.41 -2.50 -19.04
C GLY A 68 14.25 -2.17 -19.98
N SER A 69 13.96 -3.09 -20.90
CA SER A 69 12.89 -2.98 -21.90
C SER A 69 11.48 -3.22 -21.34
N GLY A 70 11.33 -3.41 -20.02
CA GLY A 70 10.04 -3.65 -19.36
C GLY A 70 9.60 -5.12 -19.32
N PHE A 71 10.33 -6.05 -19.95
CA PHE A 71 10.07 -7.48 -19.81
C PHE A 71 10.59 -8.00 -18.46
N TYR A 72 9.76 -8.80 -17.77
CA TYR A 72 10.17 -9.46 -16.55
C TYR A 72 10.88 -10.80 -16.88
N LEU A 73 12.15 -10.89 -16.55
CA LEU A 73 12.94 -12.12 -16.65
C LEU A 73 12.93 -12.88 -15.31
N PRO A 74 12.27 -14.06 -15.21
CA PRO A 74 12.41 -14.95 -14.06
C PRO A 74 13.81 -15.57 -14.09
N LEU A 75 14.57 -15.44 -13.00
CA LEU A 75 15.98 -15.79 -12.96
C LEU A 75 16.20 -17.09 -12.17
N LEU A 76 17.07 -17.96 -12.67
CA LEU A 76 17.52 -19.15 -11.97
C LEU A 76 19.06 -19.24 -12.09
N GLY A 77 19.75 -18.76 -11.06
CA GLY A 77 21.20 -18.55 -11.12
C GLY A 77 21.53 -17.49 -12.18
N ASN A 78 22.45 -17.82 -13.10
CA ASN A 78 22.92 -16.93 -14.17
C ASN A 78 22.17 -17.13 -15.50
N ASP A 79 21.01 -17.78 -15.50
CA ASP A 79 20.16 -17.97 -16.69
C ASP A 79 18.69 -17.67 -16.34
N ILE A 80 17.84 -17.67 -17.36
CA ILE A 80 16.40 -17.55 -17.18
C ILE A 80 15.79 -18.87 -16.73
N ASP A 81 14.74 -18.81 -15.92
CA ASP A 81 13.93 -19.96 -15.59
C ASP A 81 13.01 -20.33 -16.77
N ARG A 82 13.55 -21.09 -17.73
CA ARG A 82 12.83 -21.52 -18.94
C ARG A 82 11.58 -22.33 -18.59
N ALA A 83 11.62 -23.11 -17.52
CA ALA A 83 10.48 -23.93 -17.10
C ALA A 83 9.33 -23.03 -16.64
N ALA A 84 9.61 -22.01 -15.81
CA ALA A 84 8.62 -21.04 -15.37
C ALA A 84 7.99 -20.26 -16.55
N ILE A 85 8.80 -19.87 -17.54
CA ILE A 85 8.28 -19.17 -18.73
C ILE A 85 7.42 -20.13 -19.59
N LYS A 86 7.93 -21.33 -19.91
CA LYS A 86 7.23 -22.32 -20.73
C LYS A 86 5.90 -22.72 -20.11
N SER A 87 5.85 -22.96 -18.79
CA SER A 87 4.61 -23.35 -18.10
C SER A 87 3.53 -22.27 -18.13
N ASN A 88 3.92 -21.01 -18.37
CA ASN A 88 3.01 -19.88 -18.40
C ASN A 88 2.77 -19.31 -19.82
N LEU A 89 3.51 -19.78 -20.83
CA LEU A 89 3.47 -19.20 -22.17
C LEU A 89 2.07 -19.30 -22.82
N SER A 90 1.33 -20.37 -22.51
CA SER A 90 -0.07 -20.53 -22.97
C SER A 90 -1.01 -19.45 -22.45
N HIS A 91 -0.73 -18.84 -21.29
CA HIS A 91 -1.57 -17.76 -20.76
C HIS A 91 -1.50 -16.51 -21.63
N PHE A 92 -0.37 -16.22 -22.27
CA PHE A 92 -0.30 -15.09 -23.21
C PHE A 92 -1.23 -15.28 -24.41
N LYS A 93 -1.23 -16.47 -25.03
CA LYS A 93 -2.15 -16.78 -26.15
C LYS A 93 -3.60 -16.62 -25.73
N LYS A 94 -3.99 -17.30 -24.65
CA LYS A 94 -5.35 -17.22 -24.09
C LYS A 94 -5.75 -15.79 -23.75
N LYS A 95 -4.80 -14.98 -23.28
CA LYS A 95 -5.02 -13.57 -22.98
C LYS A 95 -5.21 -12.72 -24.23
N ILE A 96 -4.40 -12.93 -25.27
CA ILE A 96 -4.58 -12.26 -26.57
C ILE A 96 -5.97 -12.57 -27.13
N ASP A 97 -6.38 -13.84 -27.12
CA ASP A 97 -7.69 -14.28 -27.59
C ASP A 97 -8.83 -13.63 -26.77
N PHE A 98 -8.67 -13.60 -25.44
CA PHE A 98 -9.60 -12.92 -24.54
C PHE A 98 -9.72 -11.43 -24.87
N ILE A 99 -8.60 -10.72 -25.05
CA ILE A 99 -8.60 -9.28 -25.34
C ILE A 99 -9.25 -9.01 -26.70
N LYS A 100 -8.85 -9.73 -27.75
CA LYS A 100 -9.41 -9.56 -29.10
C LYS A 100 -10.90 -9.89 -29.17
N LYS A 101 -11.36 -10.93 -28.46
CA LYS A 101 -12.78 -11.26 -28.35
C LYS A 101 -13.55 -10.13 -27.65
N THR A 102 -12.99 -9.61 -26.56
CA THR A 102 -13.56 -8.49 -25.80
C THR A 102 -13.63 -7.23 -26.64
N GLU A 103 -12.58 -6.92 -27.39
CA GLU A 103 -12.51 -5.79 -28.32
C GLU A 103 -13.57 -5.91 -29.41
N LYS A 104 -13.69 -7.07 -30.06
CA LYS A 104 -14.72 -7.32 -31.08
C LYS A 104 -16.13 -7.16 -30.52
N GLN A 105 -16.39 -7.72 -29.33
CA GLN A 105 -17.69 -7.55 -28.65
C GLN A 105 -17.96 -6.09 -28.28
N LEU A 106 -16.92 -5.33 -27.91
CA LEU A 106 -17.05 -3.90 -27.63
C LEU A 106 -17.27 -3.07 -28.90
N GLN A 107 -16.67 -3.46 -30.02
CA GLN A 107 -16.89 -2.81 -31.31
C GLN A 107 -18.31 -3.05 -31.84
N SER A 108 -18.90 -4.21 -31.57
CA SER A 108 -20.26 -4.55 -32.03
C SER A 108 -21.39 -3.86 -31.28
N ILE A 109 -21.14 -3.30 -30.08
CA ILE A 109 -22.17 -2.50 -29.38
C ILE A 109 -22.23 -1.09 -29.96
N GLU A 110 -23.42 -0.54 -30.17
CA GLU A 110 -23.58 0.81 -30.72
C GLU A 110 -23.06 1.88 -29.76
N LYS A 111 -23.52 1.82 -28.51
CA LYS A 111 -23.18 2.78 -27.44
C LYS A 111 -22.92 2.06 -26.12
N LEU A 112 -22.01 2.63 -25.31
CA LEU A 112 -21.84 2.19 -23.93
C LEU A 112 -23.11 2.52 -23.10
N PRO A 113 -23.49 1.68 -22.13
CA PRO A 113 -24.59 1.99 -21.23
C PRO A 113 -24.28 3.25 -20.40
N THR A 114 -25.31 3.97 -19.99
CA THR A 114 -25.11 5.09 -19.05
C THR A 114 -24.72 4.56 -17.68
N PHE A 115 -24.03 5.38 -16.88
CA PHE A 115 -23.58 4.93 -15.56
C PHE A 115 -24.78 4.68 -14.63
N GLU A 116 -25.78 5.55 -14.72
CA GLU A 116 -27.03 5.49 -13.96
C GLU A 116 -27.75 4.17 -14.24
N GLU A 117 -27.97 3.82 -15.52
CA GLU A 117 -28.63 2.58 -15.94
C GLU A 117 -28.05 1.32 -15.29
N ILE A 118 -26.72 1.24 -15.18
CA ILE A 118 -26.05 0.04 -14.68
C ILE A 118 -25.78 0.08 -13.17
N SER A 119 -25.70 1.26 -12.56
CA SER A 119 -25.30 1.41 -11.16
C SER A 119 -26.48 1.58 -10.20
N SER A 120 -27.64 2.06 -10.67
CA SER A 120 -28.81 2.29 -9.81
C SER A 120 -29.25 1.06 -9.00
N PRO A 121 -29.34 -0.16 -9.57
CA PRO A 121 -29.71 -1.36 -8.78
C PRO A 121 -28.74 -1.61 -7.62
N LEU A 122 -27.43 -1.53 -7.90
CA LEU A 122 -26.38 -1.72 -6.90
C LEU A 122 -26.45 -0.67 -5.78
N GLN A 123 -26.70 0.59 -6.15
CA GLN A 123 -26.84 1.70 -5.19
C GLN A 123 -28.09 1.52 -4.31
N GLU A 124 -29.20 1.05 -4.88
CA GLU A 124 -30.43 0.77 -4.14
C GLU A 124 -30.21 -0.36 -3.12
N SER A 125 -29.62 -1.47 -3.56
CA SER A 125 -29.29 -2.61 -2.70
C SER A 125 -28.31 -2.22 -1.59
N LEU A 126 -27.28 -1.43 -1.93
CA LEU A 126 -26.35 -0.88 -0.95
C LEU A 126 -27.06 -0.03 0.10
N ARG A 127 -27.97 0.85 -0.31
CA ARG A 127 -28.76 1.70 0.60
C ARG A 127 -29.60 0.86 1.56
N LYS A 128 -30.27 -0.20 1.07
CA LYS A 128 -31.07 -1.11 1.89
C LYS A 128 -30.20 -1.88 2.89
N LEU A 129 -29.07 -2.41 2.45
CA LEU A 129 -28.11 -3.11 3.32
C LEU A 129 -27.56 -2.22 4.43
N LEU A 130 -27.23 -0.96 4.13
CA LEU A 130 -26.79 0.01 5.12
C LEU A 130 -27.90 0.35 6.12
N ASN A 131 -29.15 0.43 5.66
CA ASN A 131 -30.30 0.61 6.56
C ASN A 131 -30.50 -0.59 7.49
N TYR A 132 -30.39 -1.83 6.99
CA TYR A 132 -30.44 -3.02 7.85
C TYR A 132 -29.29 -3.04 8.86
N LYS A 133 -28.09 -2.63 8.46
CA LYS A 133 -26.94 -2.51 9.36
C LYS A 133 -27.16 -1.45 10.45
N LYS A 134 -27.78 -0.31 10.11
CA LYS A 134 -28.19 0.73 11.07
C LYS A 134 -29.20 0.21 12.10
N ILE A 135 -30.22 -0.49 11.64
CA ILE A 135 -31.23 -1.08 12.53
C ILE A 135 -30.55 -2.11 13.46
N TYR A 136 -29.63 -2.92 12.93
CA TYR A 136 -28.89 -3.89 13.72
C TYR A 136 -28.04 -3.26 14.83
N SER A 137 -27.43 -2.10 14.59
CA SER A 137 -26.63 -1.40 15.61
C SER A 137 -27.46 -0.86 16.79
N GLN A 138 -28.79 -0.77 16.65
CA GLN A 138 -29.70 -0.26 17.69
C GLN A 138 -30.10 -1.31 18.75
N LYS A 139 -29.45 -2.48 18.77
CA LYS A 139 -29.61 -3.55 19.79
C LYS A 139 -31.05 -4.08 19.95
N LEU A 140 -31.62 -4.63 18.86
CA LEU A 140 -32.94 -5.28 18.86
C LEU A 140 -32.98 -6.57 19.72
N GLY A 141 -34.19 -7.02 20.07
CA GLY A 141 -34.41 -8.31 20.73
C GLY A 141 -33.99 -9.50 19.84
N LYS A 142 -33.61 -10.64 20.45
CA LYS A 142 -33.02 -11.79 19.72
C LYS A 142 -33.82 -12.25 18.50
N GLY A 143 -35.14 -12.40 18.60
CA GLY A 143 -36.00 -12.82 17.48
C GLY A 143 -36.12 -11.79 16.36
N GLU A 144 -35.98 -10.50 16.66
CA GLU A 144 -35.98 -9.44 15.65
C GLU A 144 -34.63 -9.36 14.93
N LEU A 145 -33.52 -9.64 15.64
CA LEU A 145 -32.19 -9.73 15.05
C LEU A 145 -32.11 -10.84 13.99
N GLU A 146 -32.67 -12.02 14.27
CA GLU A 146 -32.71 -13.14 13.31
C GLU A 146 -33.52 -12.78 12.05
N LYS A 147 -34.69 -12.15 12.22
CA LYS A 147 -35.50 -11.66 11.08
C LYS A 147 -34.75 -10.61 10.25
N LEU A 148 -34.03 -9.69 10.90
CA LEU A 148 -33.24 -8.66 10.23
C LEU A 148 -32.05 -9.26 9.46
N GLN A 149 -31.35 -10.22 10.06
CA GLN A 149 -30.26 -10.95 9.41
C GLN A 149 -30.77 -11.70 8.16
N LYS A 150 -31.96 -12.31 8.23
CA LYS A 150 -32.58 -12.96 7.06
C LYS A 150 -32.82 -11.95 5.93
N LYS A 151 -33.47 -10.82 6.22
CA LYS A 151 -33.70 -9.74 5.23
C LYS A 151 -32.40 -9.21 4.63
N SER A 152 -31.39 -9.00 5.46
CA SER A 152 -30.09 -8.52 5.00
C SER A 152 -29.36 -9.57 4.14
N ASN A 153 -29.47 -10.86 4.46
CA ASN A 153 -28.95 -11.94 3.62
C ASN A 153 -29.68 -12.06 2.27
N GLU A 154 -31.01 -11.88 2.25
CA GLU A 154 -31.81 -11.81 1.02
C GLU A 154 -31.35 -10.66 0.12
N GLU A 155 -31.17 -9.47 0.69
CA GLU A 155 -30.68 -8.30 -0.04
C GLU A 155 -29.21 -8.47 -0.49
N LEU A 156 -28.35 -9.12 0.31
CA LEU A 156 -26.99 -9.48 -0.12
C LEU A 156 -27.02 -10.43 -1.33
N ASN A 157 -27.97 -11.37 -1.37
CA ASN A 157 -28.14 -12.26 -2.50
C ASN A 157 -28.63 -11.53 -3.75
N LYS A 158 -29.51 -10.53 -3.58
CA LYS A 158 -29.90 -9.62 -4.65
C LYS A 158 -28.69 -8.81 -5.16
N LEU A 159 -27.91 -8.18 -4.27
CA LEU A 159 -26.70 -7.45 -4.62
C LEU A 159 -25.71 -8.32 -5.41
N LYS A 160 -25.52 -9.60 -5.03
CA LYS A 160 -24.66 -10.54 -5.78
C LYS A 160 -25.12 -10.73 -7.22
N LYS A 161 -26.43 -10.88 -7.45
CA LYS A 161 -27.01 -11.05 -8.80
C LYS A 161 -26.90 -9.76 -9.62
N GLU A 162 -27.18 -8.62 -9.00
CA GLU A 162 -27.03 -7.30 -9.63
C GLU A 162 -25.57 -7.01 -9.98
N LEU A 163 -24.61 -7.44 -9.16
CA LEU A 163 -23.20 -7.27 -9.46
C LEU A 163 -22.77 -8.15 -10.64
N ASP A 164 -23.28 -9.38 -10.74
CA ASP A 164 -23.05 -10.24 -11.91
C ASP A 164 -23.61 -9.58 -13.18
N ALA A 165 -24.82 -9.00 -13.11
CA ALA A 165 -25.43 -8.25 -14.20
C ALA A 165 -24.62 -6.99 -14.55
N PHE A 166 -24.18 -6.22 -13.57
CA PHE A 166 -23.31 -5.06 -13.76
C PHE A 166 -22.02 -5.44 -14.49
N PHE A 167 -21.33 -6.50 -14.04
CA PHE A 167 -20.13 -7.00 -14.70
C PHE A 167 -20.37 -7.55 -16.11
N SER A 168 -21.59 -7.98 -16.44
CA SER A 168 -21.94 -8.31 -17.82
C SER A 168 -21.97 -7.07 -18.72
N LYS A 169 -22.41 -5.91 -18.19
CA LYS A 169 -22.48 -4.65 -18.92
C LYS A 169 -21.12 -3.96 -19.07
N VAL A 170 -20.25 -4.10 -18.07
CA VAL A 170 -18.86 -3.59 -18.11
C VAL A 170 -17.82 -4.67 -18.41
N PHE A 171 -18.19 -5.65 -19.23
CA PHE A 171 -17.36 -6.83 -19.51
C PHE A 171 -15.93 -6.48 -19.98
N PHE A 172 -15.76 -5.36 -20.70
CA PHE A 172 -14.46 -4.88 -21.20
C PHE A 172 -13.49 -4.43 -20.10
N LEU A 173 -13.96 -4.27 -18.86
CA LEU A 173 -13.13 -3.97 -17.69
C LEU A 173 -12.71 -5.21 -16.89
N LYS A 174 -13.18 -6.41 -17.26
CA LYS A 174 -12.76 -7.66 -16.60
C LYS A 174 -11.27 -7.94 -16.82
N SER A 175 -10.61 -8.48 -15.81
CA SER A 175 -9.23 -8.97 -15.95
C SER A 175 -9.19 -10.20 -16.87
N TYR A 176 -8.03 -10.49 -17.46
CA TYR A 176 -7.82 -11.80 -18.07
C TYR A 176 -7.86 -12.86 -16.95
N ASN A 177 -8.60 -13.95 -17.16
CA ASN A 177 -8.82 -14.98 -16.14
C ASN A 177 -9.65 -14.49 -14.93
N PHE A 178 -10.59 -13.56 -15.16
CA PHE A 178 -11.48 -13.04 -14.13
C PHE A 178 -12.34 -14.14 -13.47
N PRO A 179 -12.48 -14.16 -12.13
CA PRO A 179 -11.77 -13.31 -11.17
C PRO A 179 -10.40 -13.91 -10.77
N ASN A 180 -9.39 -13.06 -10.62
CA ASN A 180 -8.09 -13.49 -10.08
C ASN A 180 -8.00 -13.28 -8.56
N ASP A 181 -7.61 -14.32 -7.81
CA ASP A 181 -7.36 -14.19 -6.36
C ASP A 181 -5.94 -13.62 -6.09
N HIS A 182 -5.86 -12.29 -6.11
CA HIS A 182 -4.61 -11.55 -5.90
C HIS A 182 -3.98 -11.81 -4.52
N LEU A 183 -4.81 -12.03 -3.49
CA LEU A 183 -4.32 -12.32 -2.14
C LEU A 183 -3.69 -13.71 -2.07
N LYS A 184 -4.34 -14.73 -2.64
CA LYS A 184 -3.80 -16.09 -2.73
C LYS A 184 -2.50 -16.09 -3.53
N ASN A 185 -2.48 -15.48 -4.70
CA ASN A 185 -1.29 -15.37 -5.55
C ASN A 185 -0.13 -14.68 -4.81
N ARG A 186 -0.42 -13.62 -4.05
CA ARG A 186 0.58 -12.94 -3.23
C ARG A 186 1.09 -13.85 -2.12
N ARG A 187 0.21 -14.54 -1.39
CA ARG A 187 0.58 -15.45 -0.31
C ARG A 187 1.47 -16.59 -0.78
N GLU A 188 1.15 -17.23 -1.90
CA GLU A 188 1.96 -18.32 -2.48
C GLU A 188 3.38 -17.87 -2.85
N PHE A 189 3.50 -16.66 -3.41
CA PHE A 189 4.80 -16.06 -3.69
C PHE A 189 5.59 -15.75 -2.41
N GLU A 190 4.95 -15.13 -1.42
CA GLU A 190 5.59 -14.76 -0.15
C GLU A 190 6.12 -15.99 0.62
N LEU A 191 5.41 -17.13 0.55
CA LEU A 191 5.82 -18.38 1.21
C LEU A 191 7.03 -19.08 0.56
N SER A 192 7.38 -18.72 -0.69
CA SER A 192 8.43 -19.39 -1.48
C SER A 192 9.63 -18.48 -1.79
N LYS A 193 9.45 -17.15 -1.87
CA LYS A 193 10.46 -16.22 -2.39
C LYS A 193 11.80 -16.18 -1.64
N ASN A 194 11.81 -16.46 -0.33
CA ASN A 194 13.00 -16.34 0.53
C ASN A 194 13.64 -17.69 0.86
N LYS A 195 13.11 -18.79 0.30
CA LYS A 195 13.67 -20.13 0.55
C LYS A 195 14.78 -20.40 -0.46
N ASP A 196 15.91 -20.89 0.04
CA ASP A 196 17.10 -21.06 -0.78
C ASP A 196 17.14 -22.34 -1.62
N ASP A 197 16.23 -23.27 -1.37
CA ASP A 197 16.14 -24.51 -2.12
C ASP A 197 15.62 -24.31 -3.55
N LEU A 198 16.10 -25.16 -4.46
CA LEU A 198 15.80 -25.07 -5.89
C LEU A 198 14.30 -25.17 -6.20
N LYS A 199 13.55 -25.99 -5.45
CA LYS A 199 12.12 -26.22 -5.67
C LYS A 199 11.34 -24.95 -5.35
N SER A 200 11.65 -24.30 -4.22
CA SER A 200 11.02 -23.04 -3.82
C SER A 200 11.37 -21.90 -4.76
N LYS A 201 12.63 -21.77 -5.22
CA LYS A 201 13.03 -20.75 -6.21
C LYS A 201 12.26 -20.89 -7.53
N LYS A 202 12.15 -22.12 -8.06
CA LYS A 202 11.34 -22.41 -9.26
C LYS A 202 9.86 -22.09 -9.04
N LEU A 203 9.30 -22.44 -7.89
CA LEU A 203 7.91 -22.12 -7.55
C LEU A 203 7.68 -20.61 -7.48
N ALA A 204 8.55 -19.87 -6.79
CA ALA A 204 8.48 -18.42 -6.67
C ALA A 204 8.53 -17.74 -8.04
N ASN A 205 9.45 -18.16 -8.92
CA ASN A 205 9.54 -17.70 -10.30
C ASN A 205 8.26 -17.98 -11.09
N LYS A 206 7.74 -19.21 -11.02
CA LYS A 206 6.51 -19.61 -11.70
C LYS A 206 5.32 -18.74 -11.28
N VAL A 207 5.12 -18.58 -9.97
CA VAL A 207 4.00 -17.80 -9.40
C VAL A 207 4.17 -16.31 -9.71
N PHE A 208 5.36 -15.75 -9.56
CA PHE A 208 5.58 -14.33 -9.83
C PHE A 208 5.47 -13.99 -11.32
N PHE A 209 5.97 -14.87 -12.20
CA PHE A 209 5.80 -14.71 -13.64
C PHE A 209 4.32 -14.77 -14.03
N PHE A 210 3.55 -15.72 -13.47
CA PHE A 210 2.10 -15.79 -13.66
C PHE A 210 1.41 -14.49 -13.21
N ARG A 211 1.77 -13.97 -12.03
CA ARG A 211 1.26 -12.68 -11.52
C ARG A 211 1.51 -11.54 -12.50
N LYS A 212 2.68 -11.47 -13.16
CA LYS A 212 2.94 -10.45 -14.20
C LYS A 212 2.05 -10.58 -15.44
N ILE A 213 1.40 -11.71 -15.67
CA ILE A 213 0.46 -11.93 -16.76
C ILE A 213 -0.96 -11.51 -16.36
N VAL A 214 -1.38 -11.84 -15.13
CA VAL A 214 -2.77 -11.60 -14.66
C VAL A 214 -2.97 -10.27 -13.91
N GLU A 215 -1.93 -9.77 -13.22
CA GLU A 215 -1.89 -8.43 -12.62
C GLU A 215 -1.52 -7.39 -13.71
N ASP A 216 -2.38 -7.26 -14.71
CA ASP A 216 -2.17 -6.38 -15.86
C ASP A 216 -3.46 -5.60 -16.22
N GLY A 217 -3.32 -4.51 -16.99
CA GLY A 217 -4.44 -3.68 -17.43
C GLY A 217 -4.12 -2.87 -18.68
N THR A 218 -5.09 -2.11 -19.16
CA THR A 218 -4.97 -1.27 -20.36
C THR A 218 -4.38 0.11 -20.01
N TYR A 219 -3.76 0.79 -20.98
CA TYR A 219 -3.20 2.14 -20.81
C TYR A 219 -3.94 3.16 -21.66
N ASN A 220 -4.08 4.39 -21.17
CA ASN A 220 -4.55 5.53 -21.98
C ASN A 220 -3.60 5.75 -23.16
N LYS A 221 -4.09 6.42 -24.21
CA LYS A 221 -3.22 7.02 -25.23
C LYS A 221 -2.07 7.79 -24.57
N LYS A 222 -0.85 7.61 -25.09
CA LYS A 222 0.41 8.16 -24.54
C LYS A 222 0.85 7.59 -23.17
N ASN A 223 0.32 6.44 -22.75
CA ASN A 223 0.72 5.73 -21.52
C ASN A 223 0.55 6.52 -20.20
N GLY A 224 -0.30 7.55 -20.18
CA GLY A 224 -0.47 8.45 -19.03
C GLY A 224 -1.24 7.85 -17.83
N GLY A 225 -1.96 6.74 -18.01
CA GLY A 225 -2.75 6.12 -16.93
C GLY A 225 -3.23 4.70 -17.24
N SER A 226 -3.10 3.80 -16.27
CA SER A 226 -3.51 2.38 -16.36
C SER A 226 -4.81 2.11 -15.61
N ASP A 227 -5.62 1.15 -16.08
CA ASP A 227 -6.79 0.63 -15.32
C ASP A 227 -6.47 -0.61 -14.48
N LEU A 228 -5.20 -1.06 -14.43
CA LEU A 228 -4.76 -2.23 -13.64
C LEU A 228 -5.35 -2.23 -12.22
N TYR A 229 -5.28 -1.09 -11.55
CA TYR A 229 -5.77 -0.96 -10.18
C TYR A 229 -7.29 -1.14 -10.07
N LEU A 230 -8.06 -0.66 -11.07
CA LEU A 230 -9.49 -0.92 -11.15
C LEU A 230 -9.77 -2.39 -11.42
N ARG A 231 -9.15 -2.99 -12.44
CA ARG A 231 -9.38 -4.41 -12.81
C ARG A 231 -9.12 -5.37 -11.65
N SER A 232 -7.99 -5.16 -10.96
CA SER A 232 -7.65 -5.95 -9.77
C SER A 232 -8.62 -5.73 -8.61
N THR A 233 -9.16 -4.51 -8.45
CA THR A 233 -10.21 -4.24 -7.46
C THR A 233 -11.52 -4.91 -7.82
N LEU A 234 -11.87 -5.00 -9.11
CA LEU A 234 -13.05 -5.76 -9.59
C LEU A 234 -12.95 -7.24 -9.25
N ASP A 235 -11.76 -7.84 -9.43
CA ASP A 235 -11.51 -9.24 -9.04
C ASP A 235 -11.77 -9.43 -7.54
N THR A 236 -11.17 -8.58 -6.70
CA THR A 236 -11.33 -8.65 -5.24
C THR A 236 -12.77 -8.39 -4.81
N LEU A 237 -13.45 -7.41 -5.43
CA LEU A 237 -14.84 -7.08 -5.14
C LEU A 237 -15.75 -8.28 -5.44
N TYR A 238 -15.56 -8.93 -6.60
CA TYR A 238 -16.29 -10.14 -6.97
C TYR A 238 -16.08 -11.27 -5.96
N LEU A 239 -14.83 -11.53 -5.57
CA LEU A 239 -14.52 -12.60 -4.62
C LEU A 239 -15.05 -12.29 -3.20
N THR A 240 -15.02 -11.03 -2.78
CA THR A 240 -15.45 -10.58 -1.46
C THR A 240 -16.96 -10.66 -1.32
N VAL A 241 -17.72 -10.15 -2.29
CA VAL A 241 -19.19 -10.15 -2.23
C VAL A 241 -19.78 -11.56 -2.17
N LYS A 242 -19.13 -12.56 -2.79
CA LYS A 242 -19.58 -13.97 -2.76
C LYS A 242 -19.37 -14.60 -1.39
N LYS A 243 -18.39 -14.12 -0.60
CA LYS A 243 -18.10 -14.57 0.77
C LYS A 243 -18.87 -13.80 1.84
N GLU A 244 -19.40 -12.62 1.53
CA GLU A 244 -20.14 -11.77 2.47
C GLU A 244 -21.42 -12.46 3.00
N ARG A 245 -21.68 -12.33 4.30
CA ARG A 245 -22.83 -12.91 5.02
C ARG A 245 -23.35 -11.93 6.05
N ASN A 246 -24.62 -12.07 6.42
CA ASN A 246 -25.35 -11.30 7.41
C ASN A 246 -25.49 -9.83 7.05
N PHE A 247 -24.43 -9.02 7.18
CA PHE A 247 -24.46 -7.58 6.90
C PHE A 247 -23.30 -7.20 6.01
N ILE A 248 -23.46 -6.12 5.24
CA ILE A 248 -22.38 -5.61 4.40
C ILE A 248 -21.20 -5.11 5.25
N SER A 249 -20.02 -5.70 5.04
CA SER A 249 -18.77 -5.24 5.63
C SER A 249 -18.37 -3.84 5.11
N GLU A 250 -17.60 -3.12 5.93
CA GLU A 250 -17.07 -1.81 5.54
C GLU A 250 -16.10 -1.92 4.36
N ASN A 251 -15.28 -2.97 4.30
CA ASN A 251 -14.41 -3.26 3.16
C ASN A 251 -15.22 -3.41 1.85
N LEU A 252 -16.32 -4.18 1.86
CA LEU A 252 -17.15 -4.39 0.68
C LEU A 252 -17.87 -3.10 0.24
N ARG A 253 -18.48 -2.38 1.19
CA ARG A 253 -19.14 -1.08 0.96
C ARG A 253 -18.18 -0.10 0.29
N TYR A 254 -16.99 0.08 0.89
CA TYR A 254 -15.97 1.01 0.41
C TYR A 254 -15.50 0.67 -1.00
N ASP A 255 -15.21 -0.60 -1.27
CA ASP A 255 -14.72 -1.05 -2.58
C ASP A 255 -15.77 -0.92 -3.67
N LEU A 256 -17.03 -1.21 -3.35
CA LEU A 256 -18.15 -1.06 -4.27
C LEU A 256 -18.30 0.41 -4.67
N GLU A 257 -18.38 1.33 -3.71
CA GLU A 257 -18.50 2.76 -4.00
C GLU A 257 -17.29 3.32 -4.76
N TRP A 258 -16.07 2.91 -4.37
CA TRP A 258 -14.85 3.31 -5.06
C TRP A 258 -14.88 2.84 -6.52
N THR A 259 -15.28 1.58 -6.74
CA THR A 259 -15.37 0.97 -8.08
C THR A 259 -16.39 1.71 -8.95
N LEU A 260 -17.58 1.99 -8.41
CA LEU A 260 -18.64 2.71 -9.12
C LEU A 260 -18.15 4.08 -9.59
N ARG A 261 -17.52 4.87 -8.72
CA ARG A 261 -16.95 6.19 -9.10
C ARG A 261 -15.89 6.11 -10.19
N TYR A 262 -15.06 5.07 -10.20
CA TYR A 262 -14.02 4.91 -11.23
C TYR A 262 -14.58 4.43 -12.56
N ILE A 263 -15.59 3.56 -12.53
CA ILE A 263 -16.28 3.10 -13.74
C ILE A 263 -17.06 4.24 -14.39
N GLU A 264 -17.74 5.08 -13.61
CA GLU A 264 -18.39 6.28 -14.12
C GLU A 264 -17.43 7.14 -14.95
N LYS A 265 -16.23 7.40 -14.43
CA LYS A 265 -15.17 8.15 -15.14
C LYS A 265 -14.71 7.46 -16.42
N LEU A 266 -14.68 6.14 -16.47
CA LEU A 266 -14.28 5.39 -17.67
C LEU A 266 -15.38 5.36 -18.73
N LEU A 267 -16.64 5.22 -18.32
CA LEU A 267 -17.78 5.27 -19.24
C LEU A 267 -17.89 6.66 -19.90
N LYS A 268 -17.65 7.73 -19.14
CA LYS A 268 -17.62 9.12 -19.66
C LYS A 268 -16.54 9.36 -20.74
N ARG A 269 -15.53 8.50 -20.86
CA ARG A 269 -14.52 8.58 -21.94
C ARG A 269 -15.03 8.04 -23.29
N GLY A 270 -16.13 7.29 -23.28
CA GLY A 270 -16.76 6.77 -24.49
C GLY A 270 -16.16 5.46 -25.00
N LYS A 271 -16.88 4.84 -25.94
CA LYS A 271 -16.58 3.53 -26.54
C LYS A 271 -15.19 3.51 -27.20
N GLN A 272 -14.87 4.52 -28.01
CA GLN A 272 -13.65 4.53 -28.82
C GLN A 272 -12.39 4.44 -27.96
N GLU A 273 -12.32 5.21 -26.86
CA GLU A 273 -11.18 5.15 -25.95
C GLU A 273 -11.03 3.76 -25.32
N GLN A 274 -12.13 3.07 -25.00
CA GLN A 274 -12.06 1.71 -24.46
C GLN A 274 -11.61 0.69 -25.51
N VAL A 275 -11.99 0.86 -26.78
CA VAL A 275 -11.49 0.04 -27.90
C VAL A 275 -9.99 0.26 -28.09
N ASP A 276 -9.53 1.51 -28.15
CA ASP A 276 -8.11 1.85 -28.33
C ASP A 276 -7.24 1.27 -27.19
N ARG A 277 -7.76 1.32 -25.96
CA ARG A 277 -7.15 0.72 -24.76
C ARG A 277 -7.02 -0.80 -24.86
N LEU A 278 -8.02 -1.49 -25.39
CA LEU A 278 -7.98 -2.94 -25.60
C LEU A 278 -7.01 -3.32 -26.72
N SER A 279 -6.97 -2.54 -27.80
CA SER A 279 -6.04 -2.75 -28.91
C SER A 279 -4.58 -2.62 -28.46
N ASP A 280 -4.21 -1.55 -27.75
CA ASP A 280 -2.87 -1.41 -27.12
C ASP A 280 -2.55 -2.61 -26.22
N TRP A 281 -3.53 -3.07 -25.45
CA TRP A 281 -3.33 -4.20 -24.56
C TRP A 281 -3.08 -5.51 -25.31
N ALA A 282 -3.77 -5.73 -26.43
CA ALA A 282 -3.56 -6.88 -27.31
C ALA A 282 -2.16 -6.82 -27.93
N GLU A 283 -1.76 -5.68 -28.52
CA GLU A 283 -0.45 -5.49 -29.12
C GLU A 283 0.69 -5.68 -28.11
N ARG A 284 0.57 -5.07 -26.93
CA ARG A 284 1.56 -5.22 -25.86
C ARG A 284 1.64 -6.67 -25.36
N THR A 285 0.51 -7.36 -25.26
CA THR A 285 0.48 -8.78 -24.86
C THR A 285 1.10 -9.67 -25.96
N GLN A 286 0.87 -9.35 -27.24
CA GLN A 286 1.49 -10.02 -28.38
C GLN A 286 3.01 -9.83 -28.39
N ARG A 287 3.50 -8.59 -28.22
CA ARG A 287 4.95 -8.31 -28.08
C ARG A 287 5.58 -9.11 -26.93
N ASN A 288 4.89 -9.19 -25.78
CA ASN A 288 5.34 -10.02 -24.66
C ASN A 288 5.39 -11.50 -25.04
N TYR A 289 4.34 -12.03 -25.67
CA TYR A 289 4.29 -13.42 -26.12
C TYR A 289 5.45 -13.75 -27.06
N ASP A 290 5.67 -12.92 -28.08
CA ASP A 290 6.72 -13.15 -29.08
C ASP A 290 8.11 -13.10 -28.46
N PHE A 291 8.35 -12.14 -27.55
CA PHE A 291 9.58 -12.06 -26.78
C PHE A 291 9.82 -13.33 -25.95
N TYR A 292 8.84 -13.77 -25.16
CA TYR A 292 9.00 -14.94 -24.30
C TYR A 292 9.05 -16.25 -25.09
N LYS A 293 8.30 -16.36 -26.20
CA LYS A 293 8.36 -17.50 -27.13
C LYS A 293 9.74 -17.62 -27.77
N ASP A 294 10.37 -16.49 -28.10
CA ASP A 294 11.71 -16.45 -28.67
C ASP A 294 12.77 -16.80 -27.63
N ILE A 295 12.78 -16.13 -26.48
CA ILE A 295 13.87 -16.23 -25.49
C ILE A 295 13.98 -17.62 -24.85
N VAL A 296 12.88 -18.40 -24.78
CA VAL A 296 12.87 -19.76 -24.22
C VAL A 296 13.46 -20.82 -25.15
N LYS A 297 13.62 -20.54 -26.45
CA LYS A 297 14.19 -21.50 -27.41
C LYS A 297 15.66 -21.80 -27.06
N VAL A 298 16.09 -23.03 -27.32
CA VAL A 298 17.44 -23.51 -26.96
C VAL A 298 18.53 -22.79 -27.76
N ASN A 299 18.30 -22.55 -29.04
CA ASN A 299 19.20 -21.78 -29.91
C ASN A 299 19.41 -20.33 -29.43
N ASN A 300 18.45 -19.75 -28.69
CA ASN A 300 18.54 -18.41 -28.13
C ASN A 300 19.15 -18.36 -26.72
N LYS A 301 19.83 -19.41 -26.26
CA LYS A 301 20.48 -19.45 -24.95
C LYS A 301 21.52 -18.34 -24.77
N ALA A 302 22.30 -18.01 -25.80
CA ALA A 302 23.28 -16.93 -25.75
C ALA A 302 22.61 -15.55 -25.57
N LYS A 303 21.53 -15.28 -26.32
CA LYS A 303 20.72 -14.06 -26.19
C LYS A 303 20.12 -13.93 -24.79
N ALA A 304 19.55 -15.00 -24.25
CA ALA A 304 19.00 -15.02 -22.90
C ALA A 304 20.08 -14.73 -21.84
N LYS A 305 21.25 -15.40 -21.94
CA LYS A 305 22.39 -15.14 -21.04
C LYS A 305 22.89 -13.71 -21.12
N LYS A 306 22.94 -13.12 -22.31
CA LYS A 306 23.32 -11.70 -22.50
C LYS A 306 22.35 -10.77 -21.75
N LEU A 307 21.04 -10.97 -21.92
CA LEU A 307 20.03 -10.17 -21.22
C LEU A 307 20.07 -10.34 -19.70
N VAL A 308 20.31 -11.56 -19.21
CA VAL A 308 20.50 -11.83 -17.77
C VAL A 308 21.76 -11.13 -17.26
N LYS A 309 22.87 -11.19 -18.01
CA LYS A 309 24.12 -10.50 -17.67
C LYS A 309 23.91 -8.98 -17.60
N GLU A 310 23.31 -8.37 -18.62
CA GLU A 310 22.99 -6.93 -18.65
C GLU A 310 22.11 -6.53 -17.46
N LYS A 311 21.08 -7.33 -17.15
CA LYS A 311 20.20 -7.09 -16.00
C LYS A 311 20.95 -7.21 -14.66
N ASN A 312 21.81 -8.21 -14.51
CA ASN A 312 22.61 -8.41 -13.30
C ASN A 312 23.62 -7.26 -13.12
N GLU A 313 24.30 -6.85 -14.18
CA GLU A 313 25.22 -5.70 -14.17
C GLU A 313 24.48 -4.40 -13.84
N ALA A 314 23.32 -4.15 -14.44
CA ALA A 314 22.49 -2.98 -14.12
C ALA A 314 21.99 -3.02 -12.67
N SER A 315 21.60 -4.20 -12.16
CA SER A 315 21.20 -4.39 -10.77
C SER A 315 22.35 -4.09 -9.82
N ILE A 316 23.57 -4.57 -10.10
CA ILE A 316 24.77 -4.30 -9.29
C ILE A 316 25.06 -2.79 -9.31
N LYS A 317 25.08 -2.15 -10.49
CA LYS A 317 25.33 -0.70 -10.61
C LYS A 317 24.32 0.15 -9.84
N LEU A 318 23.03 -0.18 -9.94
CA LEU A 318 21.98 0.52 -9.21
C LEU A 318 22.13 0.32 -7.69
N LYS A 319 22.37 -0.92 -7.27
CA LYS A 319 22.55 -1.32 -5.87
C LYS A 319 23.73 -0.58 -5.24
N GLU A 320 24.90 -0.67 -5.87
CA GLU A 320 26.14 -0.01 -5.46
C GLU A 320 25.94 1.51 -5.31
N TYR A 321 25.33 2.13 -6.33
CA TYR A 321 25.09 3.57 -6.33
C TYR A 321 24.16 4.01 -5.19
N VAL A 322 23.05 3.28 -4.99
CA VAL A 322 22.09 3.61 -3.94
C VAL A 322 22.70 3.41 -2.55
N TYR A 323 23.34 2.27 -2.28
CA TYR A 323 23.89 1.99 -0.95
C TYR A 323 25.11 2.87 -0.64
N THR A 324 25.92 3.23 -1.63
CA THR A 324 26.94 4.27 -1.48
C THR A 324 26.30 5.61 -1.06
N LYS A 325 25.23 6.04 -1.74
CA LYS A 325 24.54 7.30 -1.42
C LYS A 325 23.82 7.26 -0.08
N GLN A 326 23.22 6.13 0.28
CA GLN A 326 22.65 5.92 1.61
C GLN A 326 23.73 5.95 2.70
N ALA A 327 24.89 5.33 2.49
CA ALA A 327 26.02 5.38 3.41
C ALA A 327 26.58 6.80 3.57
N GLN A 328 26.65 7.58 2.48
CA GLN A 328 27.00 9.01 2.54
C GLN A 328 26.00 9.79 3.40
N ALA A 329 24.70 9.56 3.19
CA ALA A 329 23.67 10.22 3.98
C ALA A 329 23.71 9.82 5.46
N TYR A 330 23.86 8.53 5.73
CA TYR A 330 24.02 7.98 7.08
C TYR A 330 25.18 8.66 7.80
N LYS A 331 26.38 8.63 7.21
CA LYS A 331 27.60 9.22 7.81
C LYS A 331 27.48 10.73 7.99
N TRP A 332 26.82 11.44 7.09
CA TRP A 332 26.59 12.89 7.22
C TRP A 332 25.71 13.21 8.42
N TRP A 333 24.58 12.51 8.54
CA TRP A 333 23.64 12.72 9.64
C TRP A 333 24.17 12.22 10.97
N MET A 334 24.98 11.15 11.00
CA MET A 334 25.61 10.63 12.21
C MET A 334 26.42 11.71 12.95
N LYS A 335 27.05 12.64 12.20
CA LYS A 335 27.84 13.77 12.74
C LYS A 335 26.99 14.89 13.34
N GLN A 336 25.67 14.88 13.15
CA GLN A 336 24.78 15.93 13.62
C GLN A 336 24.27 15.64 15.05
N PRO A 337 23.83 16.68 15.80
CA PRO A 337 23.19 16.48 17.09
C PRO A 337 22.00 15.52 17.02
N GLU A 338 21.78 14.75 18.09
CA GLU A 338 20.75 13.69 18.10
C GLU A 338 19.36 14.18 17.71
N LEU A 339 18.93 15.34 18.22
CA LEU A 339 17.66 15.95 17.84
C LEU A 339 17.54 16.17 16.33
N MET A 340 18.61 16.61 15.67
CA MET A 340 18.60 16.86 14.22
C MET A 340 18.57 15.54 13.44
N ARG A 341 19.21 14.48 13.95
CA ARG A 341 19.10 13.12 13.39
C ARG A 341 17.66 12.59 13.50
N ALA A 342 17.03 12.75 14.66
CA ALA A 342 15.65 12.36 14.91
C ALA A 342 14.68 13.08 13.96
N VAL A 343 14.83 14.40 13.82
CA VAL A 343 13.99 15.21 12.91
C VAL A 343 14.20 14.80 11.45
N TYR A 344 15.45 14.51 11.02
CA TYR A 344 15.71 14.00 9.67
C TYR A 344 15.01 12.67 9.39
N VAL A 345 15.11 11.73 10.32
CA VAL A 345 14.50 10.40 10.20
C VAL A 345 12.99 10.52 10.13
N LEU A 346 12.37 11.22 11.08
CA LEU A 346 10.92 11.43 11.10
C LEU A 346 10.44 12.17 9.85
N GLU A 347 11.09 13.25 9.46
CA GLU A 347 10.68 14.02 8.28
C GLU A 347 10.79 13.20 7.00
N THR A 348 11.87 12.44 6.82
CA THR A 348 12.09 11.59 5.65
C THR A 348 11.04 10.50 5.56
N ILE A 349 10.72 9.83 6.68
CA ILE A 349 9.68 8.78 6.73
C ILE A 349 8.31 9.40 6.43
N LEU A 350 7.96 10.49 7.12
CA LEU A 350 6.70 11.19 6.93
C LEU A 350 6.52 11.67 5.48
N PHE A 351 7.58 12.17 4.85
CA PHE A 351 7.53 12.62 3.47
C PHE A 351 7.19 11.46 2.52
N ASN A 352 7.84 10.32 2.69
CA ASN A 352 7.75 9.20 1.74
C ASN A 352 6.60 8.23 2.00
N GLU A 353 6.17 8.02 3.26
CA GLU A 353 5.10 7.08 3.61
C GLU A 353 3.71 7.72 3.52
N VAL A 354 3.57 8.98 3.95
CA VAL A 354 2.26 9.65 3.99
C VAL A 354 2.05 10.58 2.78
N GLY A 355 3.11 11.25 2.29
CA GLY A 355 3.00 12.13 1.12
C GLY A 355 1.88 13.19 1.21
N ARG A 356 1.17 13.49 0.13
CA ARG A 356 0.13 14.54 0.17
C ARG A 356 -1.24 14.05 0.64
N VAL A 357 -1.33 12.82 1.14
CA VAL A 357 -2.60 12.14 1.42
C VAL A 357 -3.28 12.68 2.69
N ASP A 358 -2.51 13.20 3.64
CA ASP A 358 -3.04 13.64 4.92
C ASP A 358 -3.80 14.97 4.84
N GLY A 359 -4.91 15.06 5.57
CA GLY A 359 -5.75 16.25 5.65
C GLY A 359 -5.07 17.43 6.35
N PRO A 360 -5.79 18.56 6.49
CA PRO A 360 -5.27 19.75 7.18
C PRO A 360 -4.71 19.44 8.57
N ASP A 361 -5.41 18.58 9.32
CA ASP A 361 -5.12 18.22 10.72
C ASP A 361 -3.86 17.37 10.92
N ALA A 362 -3.35 16.72 9.86
CA ALA A 362 -2.13 15.93 9.91
C ALA A 362 -2.15 14.70 10.86
N LEU A 363 -3.32 14.11 11.13
CA LEU A 363 -3.46 13.04 12.12
C LEU A 363 -2.72 11.75 11.74
N GLU A 364 -2.71 11.40 10.45
CA GLU A 364 -1.98 10.21 9.99
C GLU A 364 -0.46 10.41 10.11
N ARG A 365 0.02 11.65 9.94
CA ARG A 365 1.43 12.00 10.19
C ARG A 365 1.81 11.90 11.64
N GLU A 366 0.96 12.36 12.54
CA GLU A 366 1.22 12.25 13.99
C GLU A 366 1.29 10.78 14.43
N ASP A 367 0.44 9.92 13.86
CA ASP A 367 0.44 8.49 14.12
C ASP A 367 1.66 7.77 13.53
N VAL A 368 2.00 8.05 12.28
CA VAL A 368 3.23 7.48 11.69
C VAL A 368 4.46 7.97 12.44
N ALA A 369 4.52 9.23 12.86
CA ALA A 369 5.61 9.73 13.70
C ALA A 369 5.71 8.93 15.01
N GLN A 370 4.58 8.71 15.70
CA GLN A 370 4.54 7.91 16.92
C GLN A 370 5.00 6.46 16.70
N ILE A 371 4.66 5.84 15.57
CA ILE A 371 5.14 4.50 15.20
C ILE A 371 6.67 4.50 15.05
N VAL A 372 7.24 5.54 14.44
CA VAL A 372 8.70 5.67 14.35
C VAL A 372 9.32 5.79 15.73
N LEU A 373 8.73 6.58 16.65
CA LEU A 373 9.21 6.66 18.04
C LEU A 373 9.19 5.28 18.72
N ASN A 374 8.10 4.53 18.57
CA ASN A 374 8.00 3.16 19.11
C ASN A 374 9.06 2.22 18.52
N ARG A 375 9.39 2.38 17.23
CA ARG A 375 10.39 1.55 16.53
C ARG A 375 11.82 1.89 16.92
N VAL A 376 12.14 3.16 17.14
CA VAL A 376 13.48 3.59 17.58
C VAL A 376 13.86 2.93 18.91
N GLU A 377 12.91 2.76 19.82
CA GLU A 377 13.17 2.09 21.10
C GLU A 377 13.06 0.57 21.06
N HIS A 378 12.57 -0.01 19.96
CA HIS A 378 12.42 -1.45 19.85
C HIS A 378 13.64 -2.07 19.12
N PRO A 379 14.45 -2.93 19.76
CA PRO A 379 15.74 -3.40 19.22
C PRO A 379 15.67 -3.99 17.80
N PHE A 380 14.63 -4.79 17.52
CA PHE A 380 14.43 -5.33 16.17
C PHE A 380 14.42 -4.25 15.07
N TYR A 381 13.81 -3.09 15.31
CA TYR A 381 13.68 -2.04 14.29
C TYR A 381 14.86 -1.06 14.29
N SER A 382 15.52 -0.90 15.44
CA SER A 382 16.61 0.07 15.62
C SER A 382 18.02 -0.50 15.55
N THR A 383 18.16 -1.78 15.18
CA THR A 383 19.43 -2.43 14.85
C THR A 383 19.51 -2.74 13.36
N LEU A 384 20.65 -2.51 12.73
CA LEU A 384 20.92 -2.97 11.36
C LEU A 384 21.42 -4.42 11.40
N ASP A 385 20.93 -5.24 10.47
CA ASP A 385 21.45 -6.59 10.29
C ASP A 385 22.84 -6.49 9.62
N PRO A 386 23.91 -7.10 10.20
CA PRO A 386 25.26 -7.02 9.67
C PRO A 386 25.40 -7.44 8.20
N ASP A 387 24.53 -8.33 7.72
CA ASP A 387 24.56 -8.80 6.32
C ASP A 387 23.92 -7.80 5.34
N GLN A 388 23.29 -6.73 5.84
CA GLN A 388 22.69 -5.70 5.00
C GLN A 388 23.73 -4.98 4.15
N GLU A 389 23.36 -4.73 2.91
CA GLU A 389 24.23 -4.09 1.91
C GLU A 389 24.68 -2.70 2.32
N LEU A 390 23.85 -1.95 3.04
CA LEU A 390 24.25 -0.67 3.59
C LEU A 390 25.46 -0.81 4.53
N VAL A 391 25.46 -1.80 5.43
CA VAL A 391 26.53 -2.01 6.42
C VAL A 391 27.87 -2.19 5.72
N LYS A 392 27.90 -2.97 4.63
CA LYS A 392 29.07 -3.17 3.78
C LYS A 392 29.64 -1.86 3.21
N HIS A 393 28.78 -0.86 2.97
CA HIS A 393 29.16 0.45 2.42
C HIS A 393 29.41 1.53 3.49
N LEU A 394 29.02 1.29 4.75
CA LEU A 394 29.27 2.25 5.84
C LEU A 394 30.76 2.42 6.08
N GLY A 395 31.51 1.30 6.08
CA GLY A 395 32.91 1.27 6.48
C GLY A 395 33.09 1.63 7.97
N LEU A 396 32.13 1.24 8.81
CA LEU A 396 32.08 1.49 10.25
C LEU A 396 32.06 0.14 10.97
N SER A 397 32.63 0.07 12.17
CA SER A 397 32.48 -1.12 13.02
C SER A 397 31.05 -1.18 13.58
N GLU A 398 30.59 -2.37 13.97
CA GLU A 398 29.28 -2.53 14.61
C GLU A 398 29.14 -1.64 15.85
N LYS A 399 30.23 -1.47 16.61
CA LYS A 399 30.28 -0.59 17.78
C LYS A 399 29.96 0.87 17.42
N ASP A 400 30.30 1.33 16.24
CA ASP A 400 30.15 2.74 15.83
C ASP A 400 28.71 3.06 15.39
N TYR A 401 28.00 2.09 14.79
CA TYR A 401 26.65 2.33 14.27
C TYR A 401 25.54 1.74 15.15
N LYS A 402 25.82 0.78 16.04
CA LYS A 402 24.79 0.14 16.88
C LYS A 402 23.98 1.14 17.72
N ASP A 403 24.62 2.20 18.21
CA ASP A 403 24.00 3.19 19.09
C ASP A 403 23.25 4.29 18.30
N SER A 404 23.35 4.29 16.98
CA SER A 404 22.65 5.23 16.09
C SER A 404 21.20 4.79 15.79
N LYS A 405 20.42 4.48 16.84
CA LYS A 405 19.05 3.92 16.77
C LYS A 405 18.14 4.62 15.74
N TRP A 406 18.16 5.95 15.71
CA TRP A 406 17.37 6.75 14.76
C TRP A 406 17.72 6.45 13.30
N LEU A 407 19.01 6.49 12.95
CA LEU A 407 19.45 6.23 11.58
C LEU A 407 19.23 4.76 11.23
N ASN A 408 19.53 3.84 12.14
CA ASN A 408 19.26 2.41 11.95
C ASN A 408 17.78 2.16 11.61
N THR A 409 16.86 2.83 12.31
CA THR A 409 15.42 2.72 12.05
C THR A 409 15.02 3.17 10.65
N LEU A 410 15.57 4.29 10.16
CA LEU A 410 15.31 4.77 8.78
C LEU A 410 15.89 3.83 7.73
N PHE A 411 17.12 3.37 7.96
CA PHE A 411 17.93 2.71 6.94
C PHE A 411 17.78 1.18 6.90
N ARG A 412 17.11 0.59 7.90
CA ARG A 412 16.81 -0.85 7.91
C ARG A 412 15.95 -1.24 6.70
N VAL A 413 16.49 -2.12 5.86
CA VAL A 413 15.82 -2.57 4.64
C VAL A 413 14.58 -3.41 5.00
N GLY A 414 13.44 -3.09 4.38
CA GLY A 414 12.18 -3.82 4.56
C GLY A 414 11.22 -3.22 5.58
N GLU A 415 11.65 -2.24 6.38
CA GLU A 415 10.78 -1.55 7.35
C GLU A 415 9.89 -0.48 6.71
N PHE A 416 10.42 0.15 5.66
CA PHE A 416 9.75 1.15 4.84
C PHE A 416 9.95 0.81 3.38
N SER A 417 8.92 1.03 2.55
CA SER A 417 9.00 0.63 1.14
C SER A 417 10.08 1.40 0.38
N PHE A 418 10.34 2.65 0.77
CA PHE A 418 11.30 3.51 0.10
C PHE A 418 12.78 3.23 0.48
N THR A 419 13.09 2.20 1.28
CA THR A 419 14.49 1.82 1.57
C THR A 419 15.07 0.86 0.53
N TYR A 420 14.25 0.26 -0.33
CA TYR A 420 14.71 -0.62 -1.40
C TYR A 420 15.31 0.17 -2.58
N HIS A 421 16.49 -0.24 -3.05
CA HIS A 421 17.22 0.43 -4.13
C HIS A 421 16.45 0.58 -5.45
N TYR A 422 15.51 -0.33 -5.73
CA TYR A 422 14.70 -0.32 -6.95
C TYR A 422 13.40 0.50 -6.85
N ILE A 423 13.07 1.07 -5.68
CA ILE A 423 11.91 1.94 -5.48
C ILE A 423 12.37 3.39 -5.65
N SER A 424 11.73 4.14 -6.55
CA SER A 424 12.16 5.50 -6.94
C SER A 424 12.29 6.46 -5.76
N SER A 425 11.44 6.30 -4.75
CA SER A 425 11.46 7.13 -3.54
C SER A 425 12.73 6.97 -2.69
N VAL A 426 13.54 5.91 -2.89
CA VAL A 426 14.83 5.75 -2.19
C VAL A 426 15.78 6.89 -2.46
N ALA A 427 15.71 7.49 -3.65
CA ALA A 427 16.49 8.66 -4.00
C ALA A 427 16.19 9.82 -3.06
N LYS A 428 14.97 9.91 -2.50
CA LYS A 428 14.57 11.02 -1.61
C LYS A 428 15.20 10.95 -0.22
N ILE A 429 15.84 9.84 0.13
CA ILE A 429 16.67 9.75 1.35
C ILE A 429 17.91 10.63 1.22
N PHE A 430 18.56 10.62 0.04
CA PHE A 430 19.83 11.33 -0.19
C PHE A 430 19.71 12.54 -1.13
N CYS A 431 18.63 12.63 -1.90
CA CYS A 431 18.25 13.69 -2.84
C CYS A 431 16.81 14.15 -2.56
N PRO A 432 16.58 14.90 -1.47
CA PRO A 432 15.24 15.34 -1.07
C PRO A 432 14.59 16.23 -2.14
N ASP A 433 13.25 16.18 -2.26
CA ASP A 433 12.52 17.11 -3.13
C ASP A 433 12.63 18.54 -2.60
N MET A 434 13.28 19.39 -3.37
CA MET A 434 13.52 20.80 -3.07
C MET A 434 12.58 21.74 -3.83
N SER A 435 11.53 21.23 -4.51
CA SER A 435 10.47 22.06 -5.11
C SER A 435 9.72 22.90 -4.06
N TYR A 436 8.97 23.92 -4.49
CA TYR A 436 8.15 24.74 -3.58
C TYR A 436 7.22 23.86 -2.72
N VAL A 437 6.53 22.92 -3.36
CA VAL A 437 5.61 22.02 -2.66
C VAL A 437 6.35 21.04 -1.75
N GLY A 438 7.49 20.50 -2.20
CA GLY A 438 8.34 19.62 -1.39
C GLY A 438 8.84 20.30 -0.13
N ARG A 439 9.30 21.56 -0.22
CA ARG A 439 9.74 22.37 0.92
C ARG A 439 8.58 22.68 1.88
N ALA A 440 7.41 23.05 1.37
CA ALA A 440 6.24 23.32 2.21
C ALA A 440 5.82 22.07 3.01
N LEU A 441 5.83 20.89 2.36
CA LEU A 441 5.52 19.63 3.04
C LEU A 441 6.57 19.26 4.09
N ARG A 442 7.85 19.44 3.78
CA ARG A 442 8.96 19.24 4.72
C ARG A 442 8.82 20.14 5.94
N ASP A 443 8.49 21.41 5.75
CA ASP A 443 8.29 22.35 6.85
C ASP A 443 7.16 21.91 7.79
N LYS A 444 6.07 21.37 7.24
CA LYS A 444 4.98 20.76 8.04
C LYS A 444 5.50 19.55 8.81
N ASN A 445 6.22 18.64 8.15
CA ASN A 445 6.76 17.42 8.75
C ASN A 445 7.80 17.71 9.84
N VAL A 446 8.66 18.72 9.69
CA VAL A 446 9.63 19.14 10.71
C VAL A 446 8.92 19.60 11.97
N LYS A 447 7.87 20.42 11.84
CA LYS A 447 7.07 20.86 13.00
C LYS A 447 6.39 19.69 13.71
N ILE A 448 5.82 18.75 12.94
CA ILE A 448 5.21 17.53 13.49
C ILE A 448 6.27 16.68 14.20
N SER A 449 7.44 16.49 13.60
CA SER A 449 8.54 15.70 14.16
C SER A 449 9.02 16.27 15.49
N LEU A 450 9.27 17.58 15.54
CA LEU A 450 9.66 18.27 16.77
C LEU A 450 8.58 18.14 17.86
N LYS A 451 7.30 18.29 17.52
CA LYS A 451 6.21 18.08 18.49
C LYS A 451 6.13 16.63 18.97
N ALA A 452 6.27 15.67 18.07
CA ALA A 452 6.17 14.24 18.38
C ALA A 452 7.25 13.79 19.38
N VAL A 453 8.49 14.27 19.22
CA VAL A 453 9.60 13.97 20.16
C VAL A 453 9.27 14.42 21.59
N ASN A 454 8.57 15.54 21.77
CA ASN A 454 8.19 16.02 23.11
C ASN A 454 6.88 15.42 23.64
N ASN A 455 5.99 14.98 22.75
CA ASN A 455 4.64 14.55 23.08
C ASN A 455 4.45 13.06 22.76
N PHE A 456 5.21 12.20 23.43
CA PHE A 456 5.12 10.76 23.24
C PHE A 456 3.80 10.19 23.79
N ARG A 457 3.09 9.44 22.96
CA ARG A 457 1.79 8.82 23.27
C ARG A 457 1.97 7.33 23.61
N LYS A 458 2.11 7.02 24.91
CA LYS A 458 2.28 5.64 25.43
C LYS A 458 1.12 4.72 25.05
N GLU A 459 -0.09 5.26 24.99
CA GLU A 459 -1.32 4.55 24.66
C GLU A 459 -1.38 4.10 23.19
N PHE A 460 -0.60 4.73 22.30
CA PHE A 460 -0.51 4.36 20.88
C PHE A 460 0.74 3.51 20.63
N ASN A 461 0.78 2.31 21.18
CA ASN A 461 1.89 1.34 21.10
C ASN A 461 1.91 0.53 19.78
N VAL A 462 1.54 1.18 18.68
CA VAL A 462 1.48 0.57 17.35
C VAL A 462 2.90 0.41 16.77
N LEU A 463 3.16 -0.75 16.16
CA LEU A 463 4.45 -1.05 15.51
C LEU A 463 4.33 -1.26 14.01
N ARG A 464 3.14 -1.62 13.51
CA ARG A 464 2.90 -1.87 12.09
C ARG A 464 1.68 -1.13 11.59
N TYR A 465 1.72 -0.78 10.32
CA TYR A 465 0.60 -0.23 9.60
C TYR A 465 0.62 -0.68 8.15
N PHE A 466 -0.53 -0.62 7.47
CA PHE A 466 -0.57 -0.63 6.01
C PHE A 466 -1.74 0.17 5.46
N SER A 467 -1.59 0.62 4.22
CA SER A 467 -2.62 1.28 3.46
C SER A 467 -3.32 0.30 2.54
N ARG A 468 -4.54 -0.12 2.89
CA ARG A 468 -5.33 -1.04 2.05
C ARG A 468 -5.64 -0.41 0.70
N VAL A 469 -5.92 0.90 0.66
CA VAL A 469 -6.19 1.61 -0.61
C VAL A 469 -4.98 1.73 -1.53
N SER A 470 -3.78 1.43 -1.04
CA SER A 470 -2.55 1.45 -1.83
C SER A 470 -2.15 0.05 -2.30
N MET A 471 -2.73 -1.01 -1.71
CA MET A 471 -2.51 -2.39 -2.13
C MET A 471 -3.20 -2.67 -3.46
N LEU A 472 -2.51 -3.33 -4.40
CA LEU A 472 -3.11 -3.78 -5.65
C LEU A 472 -4.33 -4.65 -5.36
N GLY A 473 -5.45 -4.35 -6.02
CA GLY A 473 -6.73 -5.00 -5.77
C GLY A 473 -7.32 -4.78 -4.37
N LYS A 474 -6.83 -3.79 -3.60
CA LYS A 474 -7.28 -3.49 -2.24
C LYS A 474 -7.27 -4.71 -1.30
N ILE A 475 -6.34 -5.63 -1.52
CA ILE A 475 -6.22 -6.85 -0.71
C ILE A 475 -5.89 -6.51 0.74
N ASP A 476 -6.45 -7.28 1.68
CA ASP A 476 -6.16 -7.13 3.10
C ASP A 476 -5.02 -8.06 3.53
N MET A 477 -3.82 -7.48 3.69
CA MET A 477 -2.61 -8.20 4.08
C MET A 477 -2.56 -8.55 5.57
N SER A 478 -3.51 -8.10 6.40
CA SER A 478 -3.51 -8.46 7.83
C SER A 478 -3.60 -9.97 8.05
N THR A 479 -4.23 -10.69 7.11
CA THR A 479 -4.38 -12.16 7.14
C THR A 479 -3.07 -12.93 7.09
N VAL A 480 -1.96 -12.31 6.68
CA VAL A 480 -0.63 -12.94 6.65
C VAL A 480 0.26 -12.52 7.84
N TRP A 481 -0.24 -11.69 8.75
CA TRP A 481 0.52 -11.18 9.91
C TRP A 481 0.10 -11.85 11.23
N HIS A 482 0.47 -13.11 11.41
CA HIS A 482 -0.03 -13.94 12.52
C HIS A 482 0.31 -13.42 13.94
N GLY A 483 1.40 -12.67 14.11
CA GLY A 483 1.88 -12.13 15.39
C GLY A 483 1.37 -10.74 15.79
N TYR A 484 0.38 -10.20 15.06
CA TYR A 484 -0.14 -8.86 15.28
C TYR A 484 -1.66 -8.86 15.44
N LYS A 485 -2.17 -7.90 16.21
CA LYS A 485 -3.61 -7.64 16.36
C LYS A 485 -3.95 -6.22 15.90
N HIS A 486 -5.16 -6.05 15.39
CA HIS A 486 -5.63 -4.74 14.92
C HIS A 486 -5.76 -3.77 16.10
N PHE A 487 -5.21 -2.57 15.94
CA PHE A 487 -5.41 -1.48 16.90
C PHE A 487 -6.78 -0.84 16.64
N PRO A 488 -7.60 -0.55 17.68
CA PRO A 488 -8.92 0.00 17.49
C PRO A 488 -8.92 1.31 16.69
N GLU A 489 -9.98 1.52 15.90
CA GLU A 489 -10.20 2.76 15.16
C GLU A 489 -10.36 3.96 16.11
N ARG A 490 -10.03 5.17 15.64
CA ARG A 490 -10.16 6.40 16.43
C ARG A 490 -10.86 7.48 15.62
N PRO A 491 -11.69 8.32 16.26
CA PRO A 491 -12.17 9.53 15.61
C PRO A 491 -11.02 10.51 15.37
N GLY A 492 -11.22 11.45 14.44
CA GLY A 492 -10.37 12.63 14.30
C GLY A 492 -10.76 13.73 15.29
N TYR A 493 -10.31 14.97 15.05
CA TYR A 493 -10.69 16.09 15.90
C TYR A 493 -12.19 16.40 15.83
N GLU A 494 -12.70 17.00 16.90
CA GLU A 494 -14.06 17.51 16.96
C GLU A 494 -14.33 18.50 15.81
N VAL A 495 -15.51 18.41 15.21
CA VAL A 495 -15.93 19.32 14.16
C VAL A 495 -16.44 20.62 14.76
N GLY A 496 -16.01 21.78 14.26
CA GLY A 496 -16.49 23.07 14.79
C GLY A 496 -18.00 23.31 14.59
N THR A 497 -18.59 22.80 13.51
CA THR A 497 -19.99 23.03 13.13
C THR A 497 -20.96 21.98 13.70
N GLN A 498 -21.01 21.81 15.03
CA GLN A 498 -21.85 20.79 15.69
C GLN A 498 -23.35 21.00 15.45
N ARG A 499 -23.87 22.21 15.64
CA ARG A 499 -25.34 22.49 15.69
C ARG A 499 -26.10 21.99 14.46
N ASN A 500 -25.58 22.24 13.26
CA ASN A 500 -26.26 21.79 12.03
C ASN A 500 -26.18 20.27 11.86
N LEU A 501 -25.04 19.65 12.19
CA LEU A 501 -24.87 18.20 12.12
C LEU A 501 -25.80 17.48 13.10
N VAL A 502 -25.90 17.98 14.33
CA VAL A 502 -26.84 17.49 15.34
C VAL A 502 -28.27 17.54 14.83
N ARG A 503 -28.71 18.69 14.25
CA ARG A 503 -30.06 18.82 13.68
C ARG A 503 -30.33 17.79 12.58
N LEU A 504 -29.38 17.59 11.66
CA LEU A 504 -29.53 16.64 10.57
C LEU A 504 -29.56 15.19 11.08
N TYR A 505 -28.73 14.87 12.05
CA TYR A 505 -28.65 13.54 12.64
C TYR A 505 -29.90 13.18 13.45
N LEU A 506 -30.37 14.08 14.32
CA LEU A 506 -31.60 13.87 15.08
C LEU A 506 -32.85 13.86 14.18
N GLY A 507 -32.81 14.54 13.03
CA GLY A 507 -33.86 14.48 12.01
C GLY A 507 -33.72 13.31 11.03
N ASP A 508 -32.85 12.34 11.30
CA ASP A 508 -32.56 11.17 10.47
C ASP A 508 -32.12 11.46 9.01
N LYS A 509 -31.54 12.64 8.78
CA LYS A 509 -31.04 13.10 7.47
C LYS A 509 -29.57 12.72 7.26
N TYR A 510 -29.27 11.43 7.36
CA TYR A 510 -27.93 10.88 7.17
C TYR A 510 -27.97 9.44 6.64
N GLN A 511 -26.85 8.98 6.11
CA GLN A 511 -26.64 7.57 5.77
C GLN A 511 -25.67 6.95 6.78
N TYR A 512 -26.11 5.93 7.50
CA TYR A 512 -25.24 5.12 8.36
C TYR A 512 -24.31 4.24 7.52
N LEU A 513 -23.04 4.15 7.87
CA LEU A 513 -22.04 3.33 7.18
C LEU A 513 -21.63 2.10 8.02
N TYR A 514 -21.14 2.34 9.23
CA TYR A 514 -20.75 1.32 10.20
C TYR A 514 -20.56 1.94 11.59
N SER A 515 -20.20 1.13 12.58
CA SER A 515 -19.79 1.58 13.91
C SER A 515 -18.47 0.93 14.32
N PHE A 516 -17.74 1.60 15.19
CA PHE A 516 -16.52 1.10 15.81
C PHE A 516 -16.47 1.48 17.28
N THR A 517 -15.57 0.85 18.03
CA THR A 517 -15.27 1.21 19.42
C THR A 517 -13.86 1.76 19.47
N ASP A 518 -13.69 2.93 20.08
CA ASP A 518 -12.37 3.54 20.24
C ASP A 518 -11.53 2.78 21.30
N PRO A 519 -10.22 3.08 21.45
CA PRO A 519 -9.37 2.44 22.45
C PRO A 519 -9.83 2.65 23.90
N SER A 520 -10.65 3.69 24.16
CA SER A 520 -11.22 3.99 25.47
C SER A 520 -12.54 3.26 25.75
N GLY A 521 -13.02 2.45 24.80
CA GLY A 521 -14.28 1.71 24.92
C GLY A 521 -15.52 2.51 24.49
N ASN A 522 -15.37 3.74 23.97
CA ASN A 522 -16.49 4.55 23.54
C ASN A 522 -17.00 4.08 22.18
N PRO A 523 -18.32 3.86 22.03
CA PRO A 523 -18.90 3.53 20.74
C PRO A 523 -19.01 4.78 19.86
N PHE A 524 -18.64 4.62 18.59
CA PHE A 524 -18.83 5.60 17.54
C PHE A 524 -19.64 5.01 16.40
N GLU A 525 -20.54 5.80 15.84
CA GLU A 525 -21.16 5.55 14.54
C GLU A 525 -20.45 6.37 13.47
N VAL A 526 -20.36 5.82 12.27
CA VAL A 526 -19.82 6.50 11.10
C VAL A 526 -20.96 6.77 10.14
N VAL A 527 -21.17 8.06 9.86
CA VAL A 527 -22.31 8.55 9.09
C VAL A 527 -21.88 9.47 7.97
N LYS A 528 -22.56 9.38 6.83
CA LYS A 528 -22.43 10.30 5.71
C LYS A 528 -23.57 11.33 5.75
N ILE A 529 -23.21 12.61 5.77
CA ILE A 529 -24.14 13.75 5.71
C ILE A 529 -23.71 14.63 4.53
N GLY A 530 -24.56 14.69 3.49
CA GLY A 530 -24.15 15.26 2.19
C GLY A 530 -22.97 14.48 1.62
N GLU A 531 -21.92 15.18 1.20
CA GLU A 531 -20.69 14.54 0.67
C GLU A 531 -19.61 14.23 1.72
N LYS A 532 -19.87 14.55 2.99
CA LYS A 532 -18.88 14.39 4.07
C LYS A 532 -19.22 13.21 4.98
N ILE A 533 -18.19 12.53 5.45
CA ILE A 533 -18.29 11.43 6.41
C ILE A 533 -17.79 11.92 7.77
N TYR A 534 -18.49 11.53 8.82
CA TYR A 534 -18.23 11.91 10.20
C TYR A 534 -18.27 10.69 11.11
N SER A 535 -17.51 10.74 12.21
CA SER A 535 -17.69 9.86 13.35
C SER A 535 -18.54 10.57 14.39
N VAL A 536 -19.54 9.92 14.96
CA VAL A 536 -20.45 10.49 15.96
C VAL A 536 -20.53 9.59 17.18
N THR A 537 -20.52 10.19 18.36
CA THR A 537 -20.77 9.50 19.64
C THR A 537 -21.70 10.34 20.50
N TRP A 538 -22.25 9.76 21.56
CA TRP A 538 -23.14 10.46 22.49
C TRP A 538 -22.36 10.91 23.72
N VAL A 539 -22.39 12.22 24.00
CA VAL A 539 -21.75 12.82 25.17
C VAL A 539 -22.82 13.57 25.95
N LYS A 540 -23.05 13.19 27.21
CA LYS A 540 -24.06 13.82 28.10
C LYS A 540 -25.44 13.98 27.42
N GLY A 541 -25.90 12.93 26.74
CA GLY A 541 -27.20 12.91 26.07
C GLY A 541 -27.29 13.71 24.77
N ARG A 542 -26.17 14.19 24.21
CA ARG A 542 -26.15 14.90 22.92
C ARG A 542 -25.19 14.25 21.94
N PRO A 543 -25.55 14.11 20.65
CA PRO A 543 -24.63 13.59 19.65
C PRO A 543 -23.51 14.62 19.40
N LYS A 544 -22.27 14.13 19.31
CA LYS A 544 -21.07 14.93 19.12
C LYS A 544 -20.28 14.39 17.94
N PHE A 545 -19.95 15.28 17.00
CA PHE A 545 -19.34 14.95 15.71
C PHE A 545 -17.84 15.17 15.70
N PHE A 546 -17.14 14.22 15.11
CA PHE A 546 -15.70 14.22 14.91
C PHE A 546 -15.40 13.98 13.43
N LYS A 547 -14.23 14.46 13.00
CA LYS A 547 -13.74 14.19 11.65
C LYS A 547 -13.54 12.68 11.49
N TYR A 548 -14.01 12.14 10.37
CA TYR A 548 -13.83 10.72 10.06
C TYR A 548 -12.37 10.42 9.69
N ARG A 549 -11.84 9.32 10.21
CA ARG A 549 -10.54 8.77 9.82
C ARG A 549 -10.78 7.48 9.04
N ASP A 550 -10.43 7.48 7.76
CA ASP A 550 -10.65 6.33 6.87
C ASP A 550 -9.71 5.17 7.23
N PRO A 551 -10.23 4.04 7.77
CA PRO A 551 -9.41 2.90 8.17
C PRO A 551 -8.81 2.17 6.97
N HIS A 552 -9.21 2.46 5.73
CA HIS A 552 -8.57 1.91 4.55
C HIS A 552 -7.29 2.68 4.15
N LEU A 553 -7.13 3.94 4.60
CA LEU A 553 -5.92 4.72 4.39
C LEU A 553 -4.77 4.19 5.23
N PHE A 554 -5.00 4.00 6.53
CA PHE A 554 -4.03 3.44 7.46
C PHE A 554 -4.74 2.52 8.46
N LYS A 555 -4.47 1.21 8.35
CA LYS A 555 -4.78 0.24 9.41
C LYS A 555 -3.57 0.06 10.31
N TYR A 556 -3.78 0.09 11.61
CA TYR A 556 -2.73 0.05 12.62
C TYR A 556 -2.75 -1.29 13.37
N PHE A 557 -1.56 -1.75 13.78
CA PHE A 557 -1.39 -3.06 14.40
C PHE A 557 -0.39 -3.01 15.56
N THR A 558 -0.79 -3.63 16.67
CA THR A 558 0.04 -3.87 17.85
C THR A 558 0.53 -5.31 17.85
N LYS A 559 1.67 -5.55 18.49
CA LYS A 559 2.17 -6.92 18.71
C LYS A 559 1.19 -7.64 19.64
N LYS A 560 0.93 -8.92 19.38
CA LYS A 560 0.07 -9.74 20.23
C LYS A 560 0.67 -9.90 21.62
#